data_AF-A0A8S1HE92-F1
#
_entry.id   AF-A0A8S1HE92-F1
#
_cell.length_a   1.000
_cell.length_b   1.000
_cell.length_c   1.000
_cell.angle_alpha   90.00
_cell.angle_beta   90.00
_cell.angle_gamma   90.00
#
_symmetry.space_group_name_H-M   'P 1'
#
loop_
_entity.id
_entity.type
_entity.pdbx_description
1 polymer ?
#
loop_
_entity_poly.entity_id
_entity_poly.type
_entity_poly.pdbx_seq_one_letter_code
_entity_poly.pdbx_strand_id
1 'polypeptide(L)'
;MDSNQTNKQIWQYRNDQNGRRRKNPKKPSTSAMLPPEATSPLKLPEKTVKSPNKLVSRQSTSGSGGKSKSRSVELIRRNKYVVDENSDTRSYTTTSKNQRINKAICLRMSHRQDSEAESESKSQKVATKKSRRFNQELKKPLGDARCIEAAMSLFGYHEDESDLVNASPSNEFGNNEQSLADASEAREKLRTIFKGFATLCEGMTIELINKEFSELPPPPKEKECAEFHKNRRRNRYQDIFCMEASRVKLQFLADEVGGNDYIHANRVDYPSFKSRYILTQGPRKNTVIDFWRMVWQEKTSVIVMLCQLVEGSREKCSEYYPKESGPTMLLGNGLIKVTNMSQHTVDGVVTSQLKLCHLSSERIVTHYQWTEWPDYTVPDSKKSETIFKILRHIRWRNTPVVVHCSAGIGRSGTLIAIEMCLMDCLHSEVPQVSRAVRFLRLKGRSQAIQSVVQYMAIRKVVLDFGITHNLIDSEDFPSFSSLYEESVHIAQQTLQK
;
A
#
# COMPACT_ATOMS: atom_id res chain seq x y z
N MET A 1 21.45 -31.56 49.89
CA MET A 1 20.42 -31.34 50.92
C MET A 1 19.85 -29.96 50.65
N ASP A 2 19.01 -29.81 49.63
CA ASP A 2 17.58 -30.18 49.57
C ASP A 2 16.69 -29.02 50.03
N SER A 3 15.55 -28.72 49.40
CA SER A 3 15.01 -29.21 48.12
C SER A 3 13.89 -28.28 47.63
N ASN A 4 13.39 -28.50 46.41
CA ASN A 4 12.22 -27.81 45.87
C ASN A 4 10.97 -28.02 46.74
N GLN A 5 10.14 -26.98 46.91
CA GLN A 5 8.73 -26.92 46.47
C GLN A 5 7.92 -25.87 47.26
N THR A 6 7.23 -24.98 46.54
CA THR A 6 5.76 -24.90 46.68
C THR A 6 5.14 -24.26 45.44
N ASN A 7 4.26 -25.01 44.79
CA ASN A 7 3.43 -24.55 43.68
C ASN A 7 2.12 -25.37 43.73
N LYS A 8 0.97 -24.73 43.44
CA LYS A 8 -0.43 -25.25 43.51
C LYS A 8 -1.16 -25.23 44.87
N GLN A 9 -2.16 -24.36 44.93
CA GLN A 9 -3.57 -24.78 45.08
C GLN A 9 -4.31 -24.30 43.79
N ILE A 10 -5.16 -25.06 43.06
CA ILE A 10 -6.40 -25.82 43.41
C ILE A 10 -7.55 -24.81 43.67
N TRP A 11 -8.72 -24.80 42.98
CA TRP A 11 -9.43 -25.75 42.08
C TRP A 11 -10.35 -24.98 41.09
N GLN A 12 -10.50 -25.37 39.80
CA GLN A 12 -11.45 -26.34 39.18
C GLN A 12 -12.96 -26.04 39.18
N TYR A 13 -13.51 -25.86 37.97
CA TYR A 13 -14.72 -26.51 37.41
C TYR A 13 -14.67 -26.23 35.88
N ARG A 14 -14.88 -27.15 34.93
CA ARG A 14 -15.59 -28.44 34.94
C ARG A 14 -15.10 -29.32 33.77
N ASN A 15 -14.57 -30.52 34.04
CA ASN A 15 -14.74 -31.67 33.12
C ASN A 15 -16.16 -32.24 33.38
N ASP A 16 -16.78 -33.18 32.66
CA ASP A 16 -16.29 -34.29 31.82
C ASP A 16 -17.50 -34.83 31.04
N GLN A 17 -17.29 -35.48 29.88
CA GLN A 17 -18.04 -36.71 29.52
C GLN A 17 -17.32 -37.50 28.39
N ASN A 18 -16.84 -38.68 28.77
CA ASN A 18 -16.75 -39.92 27.97
C ASN A 18 -15.84 -39.97 26.72
N GLY A 19 -14.63 -40.49 26.94
CA GLY A 19 -13.87 -41.19 25.89
C GLY A 19 -14.09 -42.71 25.90
N ARG A 20 -13.61 -43.41 24.87
CA ARG A 20 -13.35 -44.88 24.90
C ARG A 20 -12.22 -45.31 23.95
N ARG A 21 -11.04 -45.57 24.54
CA ARG A 21 -10.03 -46.59 24.19
C ARG A 21 -10.23 -47.45 22.90
N ARG A 22 -9.26 -47.43 21.96
CA ARG A 22 -8.17 -48.46 21.78
C ARG A 22 -7.41 -48.41 20.42
N LYS A 23 -6.09 -48.62 20.49
CA LYS A 23 -5.16 -49.35 19.57
C LYS A 23 -5.09 -49.02 18.05
N ASN A 24 -3.88 -48.60 17.64
CA ASN A 24 -3.22 -48.87 16.34
C ASN A 24 -3.29 -50.37 15.93
N PRO A 25 -3.12 -50.81 14.64
CA PRO A 25 -1.95 -50.42 13.80
C PRO A 25 -2.07 -50.48 12.25
N LYS A 26 -0.91 -50.23 11.58
CA LYS A 26 -0.42 -50.67 10.24
C LYS A 26 -0.50 -49.72 9.01
N LYS A 27 0.70 -49.48 8.46
CA LYS A 27 1.09 -49.17 7.05
C LYS A 27 0.81 -50.39 6.13
N PRO A 28 0.79 -50.33 4.76
CA PRO A 28 1.88 -49.81 3.90
C PRO A 28 1.44 -49.15 2.53
N SER A 29 2.29 -48.41 1.79
CA SER A 29 3.04 -48.75 0.52
C SER A 29 2.18 -49.04 -0.75
N THR A 30 2.53 -48.70 -2.02
CA THR A 30 3.64 -47.93 -2.67
C THR A 30 3.33 -47.73 -4.19
N SER A 31 4.12 -46.88 -4.90
CA SER A 31 4.14 -46.70 -6.39
C SER A 31 2.94 -45.93 -6.98
N ALA A 32 3.02 -44.97 -7.92
CA ALA A 32 4.00 -44.47 -8.92
C ALA A 32 3.82 -44.97 -10.39
N MET A 33 3.90 -43.98 -11.29
CA MET A 33 4.06 -43.98 -12.76
C MET A 33 2.83 -44.02 -13.73
N LEU A 34 3.04 -43.30 -14.84
CA LEU A 34 2.22 -42.99 -16.04
C LEU A 34 2.46 -44.07 -17.15
N PRO A 35 2.07 -43.98 -18.47
CA PRO A 35 1.50 -42.88 -19.27
C PRO A 35 0.30 -43.30 -20.21
N PRO A 36 0.17 -42.94 -21.52
CA PRO A 36 -0.89 -42.02 -22.00
C PRO A 36 -1.73 -42.53 -23.20
N GLU A 37 -2.28 -41.60 -24.02
CA GLU A 37 -3.04 -41.78 -25.29
C GLU A 37 -4.54 -42.19 -25.18
N ALA A 38 -5.46 -41.87 -26.10
CA ALA A 38 -5.60 -40.78 -27.10
C ALA A 38 -7.06 -40.78 -27.64
N THR A 39 -7.36 -39.93 -28.64
CA THR A 39 -8.56 -39.90 -29.53
C THR A 39 -9.82 -39.13 -29.10
N SER A 40 -10.43 -38.50 -30.10
CA SER A 40 -11.74 -37.81 -30.15
C SER A 40 -12.50 -38.38 -31.37
N PRO A 41 -13.61 -37.81 -31.87
CA PRO A 41 -14.72 -37.05 -31.26
C PRO A 41 -16.10 -37.68 -31.61
N LEU A 42 -17.21 -37.27 -30.95
CA LEU A 42 -18.57 -37.58 -31.45
C LEU A 42 -19.55 -36.39 -31.40
N LYS A 43 -20.48 -36.42 -32.36
CA LYS A 43 -21.21 -35.31 -33.00
C LYS A 43 -22.40 -34.72 -32.20
N LEU A 44 -22.78 -33.51 -32.63
CA LEU A 44 -24.06 -32.80 -32.41
C LEU A 44 -25.29 -33.65 -32.81
N PRO A 45 -26.52 -33.24 -32.41
CA PRO A 45 -27.28 -32.36 -33.31
C PRO A 45 -27.97 -31.16 -32.64
N GLU A 46 -28.06 -30.06 -33.39
CA GLU A 46 -28.96 -28.93 -33.11
C GLU A 46 -30.42 -29.26 -33.49
N LYS A 47 -31.40 -28.51 -32.95
CA LYS A 47 -32.65 -28.17 -33.69
C LYS A 47 -33.41 -26.95 -33.10
N THR A 48 -33.14 -25.80 -33.70
CA THR A 48 -34.08 -24.74 -34.13
C THR A 48 -35.42 -24.49 -33.40
N VAL A 49 -35.54 -23.27 -32.84
CA VAL A 49 -36.57 -22.24 -33.15
C VAL A 49 -38.06 -22.65 -33.26
N LYS A 50 -38.90 -22.06 -32.40
CA LYS A 50 -40.11 -21.27 -32.80
C LYS A 50 -40.81 -20.57 -31.61
N SER A 51 -40.96 -19.25 -31.70
CA SER A 51 -42.10 -18.49 -31.14
C SER A 51 -43.21 -18.45 -32.22
N PRO A 52 -44.50 -18.05 -31.97
CA PRO A 52 -44.83 -16.70 -31.45
C PRO A 52 -46.16 -16.53 -30.66
N ASN A 53 -46.38 -15.27 -30.25
CA ASN A 53 -47.64 -14.51 -30.24
C ASN A 53 -48.60 -14.45 -29.02
N LYS A 54 -48.83 -13.18 -28.67
CA LYS A 54 -50.08 -12.49 -28.27
C LYS A 54 -50.65 -12.74 -26.85
N LEU A 55 -50.76 -11.72 -25.98
CA LEU A 55 -51.63 -10.51 -25.96
C LEU A 55 -52.97 -10.79 -25.24
N VAL A 56 -53.22 -10.12 -24.11
CA VAL A 56 -54.47 -9.37 -23.78
C VAL A 56 -54.44 -8.88 -22.31
N SER A 57 -54.96 -7.67 -22.12
CA SER A 57 -55.13 -6.92 -20.87
C SER A 57 -56.27 -7.40 -19.97
N ARG A 58 -56.28 -7.01 -18.68
CA ARG A 58 -57.38 -6.20 -18.11
C ARG A 58 -57.09 -5.57 -16.73
N GLN A 59 -57.72 -4.42 -16.50
CA GLN A 59 -57.88 -3.73 -15.21
C GLN A 59 -58.97 -4.47 -14.37
N SER A 60 -59.43 -4.11 -13.16
CA SER A 60 -59.41 -2.90 -12.32
C SER A 60 -60.00 -3.24 -10.92
N THR A 61 -60.07 -2.24 -10.00
CA THR A 61 -60.96 -2.17 -8.80
C THR A 61 -60.71 -3.16 -7.65
N SER A 62 -61.15 -2.93 -6.40
CA SER A 62 -61.26 -1.75 -5.51
C SER A 62 -61.83 -2.25 -4.16
N GLY A 63 -61.40 -1.77 -2.99
CA GLY A 63 -62.05 -2.19 -1.73
C GLY A 63 -61.40 -1.64 -0.46
N SER A 64 -62.22 -1.26 0.52
CA SER A 64 -61.85 -0.40 1.66
C SER A 64 -62.10 -1.04 3.03
N GLY A 65 -61.27 -0.68 4.01
CA GLY A 65 -61.70 -0.47 5.41
C GLY A 65 -61.52 -1.65 6.39
N GLY A 66 -61.22 -1.31 7.65
CA GLY A 66 -61.26 -2.23 8.79
C GLY A 66 -60.08 -2.12 9.78
N LYS A 67 -60.28 -1.44 10.92
CA LYS A 67 -59.36 -1.49 12.07
C LYS A 67 -59.85 -2.56 13.07
N SER A 68 -58.95 -3.41 13.56
CA SER A 68 -59.13 -4.11 14.84
C SER A 68 -57.78 -4.56 15.44
N LYS A 69 -57.69 -4.64 16.76
CA LYS A 69 -56.51 -5.11 17.51
C LYS A 69 -56.78 -6.52 18.05
N SER A 70 -55.83 -7.46 17.96
CA SER A 70 -55.45 -8.32 19.10
C SER A 70 -54.24 -9.24 18.78
N ARG A 71 -53.56 -9.62 19.85
CA ARG A 71 -52.35 -10.43 20.03
C ARG A 71 -52.25 -11.79 19.30
N SER A 72 -51.00 -12.06 18.89
CA SER A 72 -50.23 -13.31 19.08
C SER A 72 -50.74 -14.65 18.53
N VAL A 73 -49.97 -15.25 17.60
CA VAL A 73 -49.18 -16.51 17.80
C VAL A 73 -48.57 -16.94 16.45
N GLU A 74 -47.23 -17.04 16.43
CA GLU A 74 -46.40 -18.03 15.72
C GLU A 74 -46.87 -18.70 14.41
N LEU A 75 -46.26 -18.32 13.27
CA LEU A 75 -45.85 -19.30 12.24
C LEU A 75 -44.74 -18.77 11.31
N ILE A 76 -43.48 -19.06 11.62
CA ILE A 76 -42.34 -18.78 10.72
C ILE A 76 -42.32 -19.84 9.61
N ARG A 77 -42.86 -19.52 8.43
CA ARG A 77 -42.66 -20.35 7.24
C ARG A 77 -41.35 -20.00 6.53
N ARG A 78 -40.48 -21.01 6.47
CA ARG A 78 -39.16 -20.99 5.81
C ARG A 78 -39.30 -20.69 4.31
N ASN A 79 -38.69 -19.60 3.85
CA ASN A 79 -38.14 -19.55 2.49
C ASN A 79 -36.62 -19.76 2.59
N LYS A 80 -36.18 -20.98 2.26
CA LYS A 80 -34.75 -21.28 2.05
C LYS A 80 -34.30 -20.57 0.77
N TYR A 81 -33.66 -19.41 0.90
CA TYR A 81 -32.69 -19.02 -0.12
C TYR A 81 -31.48 -19.94 0.06
N VAL A 82 -31.17 -20.70 -0.99
CA VAL A 82 -29.96 -21.52 -1.06
C VAL A 82 -28.78 -20.56 -1.02
N VAL A 83 -28.06 -20.55 0.11
CA VAL A 83 -26.73 -19.96 0.17
C VAL A 83 -25.83 -20.90 -0.61
N ASP A 84 -25.15 -20.37 -1.61
CA ASP A 84 -24.17 -21.12 -2.39
C ASP A 84 -22.90 -21.27 -1.53
N GLU A 85 -22.90 -22.27 -0.64
CA GLU A 85 -21.79 -22.62 0.26
C GLU A 85 -20.64 -23.28 -0.51
N ASN A 86 -20.10 -22.58 -1.50
CA ASN A 86 -18.89 -22.95 -2.23
C ASN A 86 -17.99 -21.72 -2.47
N SER A 87 -17.59 -21.07 -1.37
CA SER A 87 -16.37 -20.27 -1.35
C SER A 87 -15.45 -20.75 -0.24
N ASP A 88 -14.31 -21.31 -0.63
CA ASP A 88 -13.28 -21.86 0.25
C ASP A 88 -12.60 -20.75 1.08
N THR A 89 -13.27 -20.26 2.14
CA THR A 89 -12.78 -19.18 2.97
C THR A 89 -11.76 -19.63 4.01
N ARG A 90 -10.71 -20.37 3.58
CA ARG A 90 -9.37 -20.28 4.20
C ARG A 90 -8.70 -18.95 3.82
N SER A 91 -9.39 -17.85 4.12
CA SER A 91 -8.86 -16.50 3.99
C SER A 91 -7.84 -16.25 5.10
N TYR A 92 -6.61 -16.70 4.89
CA TYR A 92 -5.44 -16.19 5.63
C TYR A 92 -5.50 -14.66 5.56
N THR A 93 -5.82 -14.04 6.69
CA THR A 93 -5.97 -12.58 6.80
C THR A 93 -4.66 -11.90 6.47
N THR A 94 -4.78 -10.69 5.92
CA THR A 94 -3.65 -9.80 5.61
C THR A 94 -2.71 -9.68 6.81
N THR A 95 -3.30 -9.58 8.01
CA THR A 95 -2.61 -9.56 9.30
C THR A 95 -1.84 -10.85 9.62
N SER A 96 -2.42 -12.04 9.38
CA SER A 96 -1.80 -13.32 9.77
C SER A 96 -0.49 -13.65 9.03
N LYS A 97 -0.35 -13.23 7.75
CA LYS A 97 0.89 -13.44 6.98
C LYS A 97 2.04 -12.56 7.48
N ASN A 98 1.78 -11.29 7.76
CA ASN A 98 2.78 -10.36 8.29
C ASN A 98 3.30 -10.80 9.67
N GLN A 99 2.41 -11.27 10.55
CA GLN A 99 2.80 -11.81 11.85
C GLN A 99 3.75 -13.01 11.73
N ARG A 100 3.56 -13.89 10.73
CA ARG A 100 4.48 -15.02 10.45
C ARG A 100 5.84 -14.54 9.96
N ILE A 101 5.88 -13.59 9.02
CA ILE A 101 7.12 -13.00 8.50
C ILE A 101 7.92 -12.37 9.65
N ASN A 102 7.30 -11.45 10.40
CA ASN A 102 7.97 -10.74 11.48
C ASN A 102 8.49 -11.72 12.56
N LYS A 103 7.68 -12.71 12.96
CA LYS A 103 8.10 -13.75 13.91
C LYS A 103 9.27 -14.60 13.38
N ALA A 104 9.28 -14.93 12.08
CA ALA A 104 10.36 -15.70 11.47
C ALA A 104 11.69 -14.92 11.43
N ILE A 105 11.63 -13.61 11.18
CA ILE A 105 12.80 -12.72 11.24
C ILE A 105 13.33 -12.66 12.67
N CYS A 106 12.49 -12.30 13.66
CA CYS A 106 12.90 -12.23 15.06
C CYS A 106 13.60 -13.52 15.52
N LEU A 107 12.97 -14.69 15.32
CA LEU A 107 13.48 -15.96 15.82
C LEU A 107 14.81 -16.36 15.18
N ARG A 108 15.01 -16.14 13.88
CA ARG A 108 16.24 -16.58 13.21
C ARG A 108 17.43 -15.67 13.50
N MET A 109 17.18 -14.38 13.69
CA MET A 109 18.24 -13.41 13.97
C MET A 109 18.63 -13.41 15.45
N SER A 110 17.67 -13.58 16.37
CA SER A 110 17.96 -13.67 17.81
C SER A 110 18.84 -14.87 18.18
N HIS A 111 18.73 -16.01 17.47
CA HIS A 111 19.54 -17.20 17.71
C HIS A 111 21.03 -17.08 17.32
N ARG A 112 21.50 -15.90 16.91
CA ARG A 112 22.91 -15.65 16.56
C ARG A 112 23.63 -14.66 17.49
N GLN A 113 22.92 -13.95 18.38
CA GLN A 113 23.50 -12.86 19.19
C GLN A 113 23.86 -13.21 20.63
N ASP A 114 23.83 -14.49 21.03
CA ASP A 114 24.20 -14.98 22.38
C ASP A 114 25.72 -14.86 22.71
N SER A 115 26.44 -13.88 22.13
CA SER A 115 27.87 -13.66 22.38
C SER A 115 28.33 -12.21 22.63
N GLU A 116 27.50 -11.17 22.46
CA GLU A 116 27.95 -9.75 22.59
C GLU A 116 27.04 -8.83 23.45
N ALA A 117 26.19 -9.40 24.30
CA ALA A 117 25.16 -8.69 25.06
C ALA A 117 25.67 -7.89 26.29
N GLU A 118 26.59 -6.93 26.10
CA GLU A 118 26.87 -5.90 27.13
C GLU A 118 27.40 -4.54 26.60
N SER A 119 27.93 -4.49 25.36
CA SER A 119 28.47 -3.26 24.75
C SER A 119 27.38 -2.31 24.19
N GLU A 120 26.25 -2.87 23.75
CA GLU A 120 25.28 -2.22 22.86
C GLU A 120 24.54 -1.01 23.49
N SER A 121 24.21 -1.08 24.79
CA SER A 121 23.36 -0.07 25.45
C SER A 121 24.04 1.30 25.61
N LYS A 122 25.38 1.35 25.59
CA LYS A 122 26.16 2.61 25.65
C LYS A 122 26.17 3.30 24.28
N SER A 123 26.42 2.55 23.20
CA SER A 123 26.44 3.06 21.83
C SER A 123 25.10 3.68 21.43
N GLN A 124 23.97 3.08 21.81
CA GLN A 124 22.63 3.60 21.52
C GLN A 124 22.34 4.96 22.18
N LYS A 125 22.76 5.17 23.44
CA LYS A 125 22.64 6.46 24.13
C LYS A 125 23.53 7.54 23.49
N VAL A 126 24.67 7.15 22.94
CA VAL A 126 25.56 8.06 22.20
C VAL A 126 24.97 8.41 20.84
N ALA A 127 24.45 7.46 20.06
CA ALA A 127 23.85 7.70 18.74
C ALA A 127 22.61 8.61 18.83
N THR A 128 21.70 8.35 19.75
CA THR A 128 20.49 9.18 19.95
C THR A 128 20.81 10.58 20.49
N LYS A 129 21.83 10.73 21.34
CA LYS A 129 22.28 12.03 21.85
C LYS A 129 23.10 12.81 20.80
N LYS A 130 23.91 12.14 19.98
CA LYS A 130 24.55 12.71 18.77
C LYS A 130 23.50 13.21 17.80
N SER A 131 22.53 12.38 17.40
CA SER A 131 21.44 12.78 16.49
C SER A 131 20.64 13.96 17.03
N ARG A 132 20.31 14.02 18.33
CA ARG A 132 19.63 15.20 18.91
C ARG A 132 20.47 16.48 18.87
N ARG A 133 21.78 16.38 19.11
CA ARG A 133 22.71 17.52 19.04
C ARG A 133 22.94 17.98 17.59
N PHE A 134 23.12 17.02 16.68
CA PHE A 134 23.25 17.22 15.25
C PHE A 134 22.00 17.88 14.64
N ASN A 135 20.81 17.41 15.01
CA ASN A 135 19.53 18.05 14.65
C ASN A 135 19.29 19.41 15.35
N GLN A 136 20.07 19.80 16.37
CA GLN A 136 20.07 21.17 16.89
C GLN A 136 21.03 22.07 16.10
N GLU A 137 22.17 21.55 15.67
CA GLU A 137 23.16 22.25 14.84
C GLU A 137 22.66 22.43 13.39
N LEU A 138 21.87 21.49 12.85
CA LEU A 138 21.23 21.54 11.52
C LEU A 138 20.02 22.48 11.39
N LYS A 139 19.58 23.16 12.46
CA LYS A 139 18.38 24.05 12.42
C LYS A 139 18.52 25.33 11.60
N LYS A 140 19.61 25.51 10.85
CA LYS A 140 19.70 26.55 9.84
C LYS A 140 18.94 26.06 8.59
N PRO A 141 18.03 26.87 8.01
CA PRO A 141 17.37 26.49 6.75
C PRO A 141 18.41 26.27 5.64
N LEU A 142 17.98 25.66 4.54
CA LEU A 142 18.84 25.23 3.44
C LEU A 142 19.37 26.40 2.57
N GLY A 143 19.97 27.41 3.21
CA GLY A 143 20.55 28.60 2.57
C GLY A 143 19.51 29.64 2.14
N ASP A 144 19.93 30.50 1.22
CA ASP A 144 19.07 31.35 0.41
C ASP A 144 18.23 30.49 -0.57
N ALA A 145 17.22 31.08 -1.22
CA ALA A 145 16.30 30.40 -2.13
C ALA A 145 17.00 29.58 -3.22
N ARG A 146 18.14 30.06 -3.73
CA ARG A 146 18.96 29.38 -4.76
C ARG A 146 19.57 28.06 -4.27
N CYS A 147 19.95 27.96 -3.00
CA CYS A 147 20.44 26.71 -2.43
C CYS A 147 19.31 25.68 -2.26
N ILE A 148 18.07 26.13 -2.02
CA ILE A 148 16.87 25.29 -2.03
C ILE A 148 16.63 24.75 -3.45
N GLU A 149 16.68 25.62 -4.46
CA GLU A 149 16.47 25.27 -5.87
C GLU A 149 17.51 24.24 -6.38
N ALA A 150 18.80 24.46 -6.08
CA ALA A 150 19.86 23.52 -6.42
C ALA A 150 19.68 22.14 -5.76
N ALA A 151 19.18 22.09 -4.52
CA ALA A 151 18.80 20.84 -3.88
C ALA A 151 17.54 20.23 -4.51
N MET A 152 16.54 21.03 -4.89
CA MET A 152 15.34 20.55 -5.58
C MET A 152 15.70 19.87 -6.91
N SER A 153 16.67 20.40 -7.66
CA SER A 153 17.20 19.79 -8.88
C SER A 153 17.78 18.39 -8.64
N LEU A 154 18.55 18.19 -7.57
CA LEU A 154 19.04 16.86 -7.16
C LEU A 154 17.88 15.88 -6.81
N PHE A 155 16.75 16.41 -6.36
CA PHE A 155 15.52 15.66 -6.12
C PHE A 155 14.61 15.60 -7.37
N GLY A 156 15.18 15.84 -8.56
CA GLY A 156 14.52 15.70 -9.86
C GLY A 156 13.47 16.77 -10.14
N TYR A 157 13.62 17.96 -9.58
CA TYR A 157 12.89 19.14 -10.02
C TYR A 157 13.52 19.69 -11.31
N HIS A 158 12.67 19.98 -12.29
CA HIS A 158 13.02 20.70 -13.51
C HIS A 158 11.88 21.69 -13.77
N GLU A 159 12.17 22.97 -14.00
CA GLU A 159 11.13 23.99 -14.17
C GLU A 159 10.27 23.73 -15.43
N ASP A 160 10.85 23.11 -16.46
CA ASP A 160 10.24 22.95 -17.79
C ASP A 160 9.21 21.80 -17.96
N GLU A 161 8.83 21.06 -16.91
CA GLU A 161 7.85 19.95 -17.08
C GLU A 161 6.38 20.42 -17.20
N SER A 162 6.09 21.73 -17.17
CA SER A 162 4.75 22.30 -17.37
C SER A 162 4.47 22.88 -18.76
N ASP A 163 5.49 23.27 -19.54
CA ASP A 163 5.31 24.22 -20.66
C ASP A 163 5.89 23.77 -22.02
N LEU A 164 6.03 22.45 -22.24
CA LEU A 164 6.42 21.83 -23.53
C LEU A 164 5.37 21.95 -24.65
N VAL A 165 4.68 23.10 -24.75
CA VAL A 165 3.79 23.43 -25.87
C VAL A 165 4.22 24.72 -26.58
N ASN A 166 4.71 25.76 -25.88
CA ASN A 166 5.18 27.01 -26.52
C ASN A 166 6.15 27.81 -25.62
N ALA A 167 7.46 27.60 -25.77
CA ALA A 167 8.47 28.55 -25.31
C ALA A 167 9.70 28.53 -26.24
N SER A 168 10.15 29.71 -26.68
CA SER A 168 11.45 29.89 -27.33
C SER A 168 12.49 30.30 -26.29
N PRO A 169 13.76 29.88 -26.41
CA PRO A 169 14.76 30.12 -25.37
C PRO A 169 15.20 31.59 -25.34
N SER A 170 14.90 32.28 -24.24
CA SER A 170 15.54 33.56 -23.88
C SER A 170 16.80 33.29 -23.07
N ASN A 171 17.96 33.64 -23.63
CA ASN A 171 19.25 33.59 -22.92
C ASN A 171 19.30 34.64 -21.80
N GLU A 172 19.27 34.20 -20.54
CA GLU A 172 19.84 34.97 -19.42
C GLU A 172 21.08 34.23 -18.88
N PHE A 173 22.26 34.74 -19.22
CA PHE A 173 23.53 34.25 -18.70
C PHE A 173 23.74 34.75 -17.25
N GLY A 174 23.11 34.08 -16.29
CA GLY A 174 23.43 34.24 -14.87
C GLY A 174 24.84 33.73 -14.54
N ASN A 175 25.54 34.39 -13.62
CA ASN A 175 26.94 34.10 -13.30
C ASN A 175 27.16 32.66 -12.83
N ASN A 176 27.80 31.85 -13.69
CA ASN A 176 28.02 30.42 -13.51
C ASN A 176 28.74 30.06 -12.19
N GLU A 177 29.71 30.87 -11.75
CA GLU A 177 30.45 30.66 -10.49
C GLU A 177 29.56 30.70 -9.24
N GLN A 178 28.57 31.60 -9.20
CA GLN A 178 27.67 31.70 -8.04
C GLN A 178 26.69 30.53 -7.98
N SER A 179 26.18 30.10 -9.14
CA SER A 179 25.32 28.90 -9.24
C SER A 179 26.07 27.64 -8.79
N LEU A 180 27.33 27.50 -9.18
CA LEU A 180 28.21 26.41 -8.71
C LEU A 180 28.46 26.47 -7.19
N ALA A 181 28.63 27.66 -6.62
CA ALA A 181 28.79 27.84 -5.17
C ALA A 181 27.51 27.47 -4.39
N ASP A 182 26.35 27.95 -4.84
CA ASP A 182 25.05 27.69 -4.25
C ASP A 182 24.73 26.17 -4.29
N ALA A 183 25.02 25.51 -5.42
CA ALA A 183 24.89 24.06 -5.58
C ALA A 183 25.87 23.28 -4.69
N SER A 184 27.10 23.76 -4.51
CA SER A 184 28.08 23.16 -3.60
C SER A 184 27.64 23.25 -2.14
N GLU A 185 27.11 24.40 -1.70
CA GLU A 185 26.62 24.57 -0.32
C GLU A 185 25.40 23.66 -0.05
N ALA A 186 24.44 23.62 -0.98
CA ALA A 186 23.27 22.74 -0.91
C ALA A 186 23.67 21.27 -0.82
N ARG A 187 24.63 20.84 -1.64
CA ARG A 187 25.17 19.48 -1.67
C ARG A 187 25.88 19.10 -0.37
N GLU A 188 26.63 20.00 0.25
CA GLU A 188 27.33 19.72 1.50
C GLU A 188 26.39 19.63 2.71
N LYS A 189 25.32 20.44 2.73
CA LYS A 189 24.22 20.29 3.71
C LYS A 189 23.55 18.93 3.57
N LEU A 190 23.24 18.51 2.35
CA LEU A 190 22.68 17.18 2.09
C LEU A 190 23.64 16.06 2.50
N ARG A 191 24.94 16.15 2.18
CA ARG A 191 25.97 15.21 2.67
C ARG A 191 25.95 15.06 4.18
N THR A 192 25.93 16.19 4.90
CA THR A 192 25.82 16.23 6.36
C THR A 192 24.58 15.48 6.84
N ILE A 193 23.41 15.77 6.27
CA ILE A 193 22.13 15.12 6.63
C ILE A 193 22.16 13.61 6.37
N PHE A 194 22.63 13.18 5.19
CA PHE A 194 22.66 11.77 4.83
C PHE A 194 23.74 10.98 5.60
N LYS A 195 24.93 11.53 5.90
CA LYS A 195 25.92 10.91 6.82
C LYS A 195 25.33 10.76 8.24
N GLY A 196 24.54 11.74 8.70
CA GLY A 196 23.78 11.65 9.95
C GLY A 196 22.72 10.55 9.95
N PHE A 197 22.03 10.36 8.83
CA PHE A 197 21.05 9.28 8.65
C PHE A 197 21.71 7.89 8.53
N ALA A 198 22.84 7.78 7.82
CA ALA A 198 23.64 6.56 7.76
C ALA A 198 24.12 6.13 9.16
N THR A 199 24.67 7.07 9.93
CA THR A 199 25.08 6.85 11.34
C THR A 199 23.91 6.35 12.21
N LEU A 200 22.70 6.86 11.98
CA LEU A 200 21.49 6.39 12.69
C LEU A 200 21.08 4.99 12.26
N CYS A 201 21.21 4.64 10.99
CA CYS A 201 20.84 3.33 10.46
C CYS A 201 21.86 2.25 10.88
N GLU A 202 23.15 2.57 10.87
CA GLU A 202 24.22 1.66 11.29
C GLU A 202 24.11 1.28 12.78
N GLY A 203 23.57 2.17 13.61
CA GLY A 203 23.26 1.88 15.02
C GLY A 203 21.99 1.05 15.27
N MET A 204 21.30 0.55 14.22
CA MET A 204 20.06 -0.22 14.38
C MET A 204 20.34 -1.73 14.46
N THR A 205 19.84 -2.38 15.51
CA THR A 205 19.71 -3.85 15.58
C THR A 205 18.30 -4.30 15.18
N ILE A 206 18.10 -5.61 14.97
CA ILE A 206 16.78 -6.16 14.63
C ILE A 206 15.79 -6.02 15.80
N GLU A 207 16.26 -6.06 17.05
CA GLU A 207 15.49 -5.81 18.28
C GLU A 207 14.96 -4.38 18.31
N LEU A 208 15.83 -3.39 18.01
CA LEU A 208 15.44 -1.99 17.93
C LEU A 208 14.40 -1.76 16.84
N ILE A 209 14.61 -2.32 15.65
CA ILE A 209 13.69 -2.20 14.51
C ILE A 209 12.33 -2.83 14.84
N ASN A 210 12.32 -4.02 15.45
CA ASN A 210 11.09 -4.69 15.88
C ASN A 210 10.39 -3.92 17.01
N LYS A 211 11.14 -3.35 17.96
CA LYS A 211 10.61 -2.52 19.02
C LYS A 211 9.92 -1.29 18.44
N GLU A 212 10.62 -0.50 17.62
CA GLU A 212 10.01 0.65 16.92
C GLU A 212 8.75 0.25 16.14
N PHE A 213 8.81 -0.85 15.39
CA PHE A 213 7.69 -1.32 14.56
C PHE A 213 6.48 -1.78 15.40
N SER A 214 6.71 -2.38 16.57
CA SER A 214 5.65 -2.81 17.49
C SER A 214 5.05 -1.64 18.29
N GLU A 215 5.81 -0.58 18.53
CA GLU A 215 5.36 0.67 19.15
C GLU A 215 4.64 1.62 18.17
N LEU A 216 4.57 1.27 16.87
CA LEU A 216 3.79 2.02 15.88
C LEU A 216 2.29 2.01 16.24
N PRO A 217 1.55 3.10 15.94
CA PRO A 217 0.12 3.21 16.18
C PRO A 217 -0.67 1.96 15.77
N PRO A 218 -1.53 1.44 16.65
CA PRO A 218 -2.41 0.31 16.35
C PRO A 218 -3.50 0.73 15.35
N PRO A 219 -4.33 -0.23 14.87
CA PRO A 219 -5.54 0.11 14.13
C PRO A 219 -6.43 1.11 14.90
N PRO A 220 -7.13 2.02 14.18
CA PRO A 220 -8.06 2.96 14.78
C PRO A 220 -9.21 2.26 15.51
N LYS A 221 -9.83 2.93 16.47
CA LYS A 221 -11.02 2.40 17.17
C LYS A 221 -12.21 2.42 16.22
N GLU A 222 -13.15 1.50 16.42
CA GLU A 222 -14.36 1.36 15.59
C GLU A 222 -15.10 2.70 15.33
N LYS A 223 -15.26 3.54 16.35
CA LYS A 223 -15.91 4.86 16.23
C LYS A 223 -15.20 5.83 15.26
N GLU A 224 -13.91 5.63 15.00
CA GLU A 224 -13.08 6.44 14.10
C GLU A 224 -13.18 5.93 12.64
N CYS A 225 -13.98 4.89 12.40
CA CYS A 225 -14.13 4.17 11.12
C CYS A 225 -15.61 3.85 10.81
N ALA A 226 -16.54 4.70 11.26
CA ALA A 226 -17.98 4.45 11.17
C ALA A 226 -18.47 4.17 9.73
N GLU A 227 -18.04 4.97 8.74
CA GLU A 227 -18.44 4.74 7.35
C GLU A 227 -17.79 3.50 6.72
N PHE A 228 -16.58 3.13 7.16
CA PHE A 228 -15.96 1.86 6.77
C PHE A 228 -16.79 0.65 7.24
N HIS A 229 -17.38 0.70 8.45
CA HIS A 229 -18.27 -0.36 8.97
C HIS A 229 -19.67 -0.37 8.33
N LYS A 230 -20.20 0.77 7.89
CA LYS A 230 -21.45 0.81 7.10
C LYS A 230 -21.24 0.24 5.69
N ASN A 231 -20.08 0.50 5.08
CA ASN A 231 -19.81 0.23 3.67
C ASN A 231 -19.03 -1.07 3.40
N ARG A 232 -19.22 -2.12 4.21
CA ARG A 232 -18.43 -3.39 4.17
C ARG A 232 -18.26 -4.01 2.78
N ARG A 233 -19.27 -3.91 1.91
CA ARG A 233 -19.24 -4.45 0.52
C ARG A 233 -18.32 -3.66 -0.43
N ARG A 234 -17.96 -2.42 -0.09
CA ARG A 234 -17.02 -1.56 -0.85
C ARG A 234 -15.56 -1.82 -0.42
N ASN A 235 -15.32 -2.43 0.74
CA ASN A 235 -13.98 -2.69 1.29
C ASN A 235 -13.39 -3.99 0.72
N ARG A 236 -12.16 -3.99 0.21
CA ARG A 236 -11.45 -5.19 -0.29
C ARG A 236 -11.03 -6.12 0.85
N TYR A 237 -10.67 -5.54 1.99
CA TYR A 237 -10.28 -6.26 3.20
C TYR A 237 -11.07 -5.72 4.39
N GLN A 238 -11.55 -6.61 5.26
CA GLN A 238 -12.28 -6.24 6.47
C GLN A 238 -11.34 -5.96 7.66
N ASP A 239 -10.07 -6.39 7.58
CA ASP A 239 -9.02 -6.13 8.59
C ASP A 239 -8.18 -4.88 8.29
N ILE A 240 -8.51 -4.13 7.24
CA ILE A 240 -7.82 -2.88 6.83
C ILE A 240 -8.81 -1.72 6.91
N PHE A 241 -8.66 -0.88 7.92
CA PHE A 241 -9.61 0.21 8.22
C PHE A 241 -9.42 1.43 7.29
N CYS A 242 -10.49 2.21 7.10
CA CYS A 242 -10.45 3.53 6.48
C CYS A 242 -10.85 4.58 7.54
N MET A 243 -9.95 5.51 7.84
CA MET A 243 -10.16 6.49 8.91
C MET A 243 -11.13 7.60 8.47
N GLU A 244 -12.15 7.88 9.28
CA GLU A 244 -13.15 8.92 8.99
C GLU A 244 -12.53 10.32 8.88
N ALA A 245 -11.51 10.61 9.70
CA ALA A 245 -10.88 11.93 9.79
C ALA A 245 -10.14 12.37 8.51
N SER A 246 -9.67 11.44 7.69
CA SER A 246 -8.91 11.72 6.47
C SER A 246 -9.48 11.08 5.21
N ARG A 247 -10.65 10.41 5.29
CA ARG A 247 -11.22 9.73 4.11
C ARG A 247 -11.60 10.73 3.02
N VAL A 248 -11.47 10.29 1.77
CA VAL A 248 -12.09 11.01 0.65
C VAL A 248 -13.61 10.80 0.71
N LYS A 249 -14.37 11.87 0.49
CA LYS A 249 -15.83 11.88 0.47
C LYS A 249 -16.29 12.18 -0.96
N LEU A 250 -17.05 11.29 -1.58
CA LEU A 250 -17.50 11.42 -2.96
C LEU A 250 -18.78 12.26 -3.03
N GLN A 251 -18.69 13.39 -3.72
CA GLN A 251 -19.79 14.31 -4.00
C GLN A 251 -20.09 14.34 -5.51
N PHE A 252 -19.05 14.26 -6.34
CA PHE A 252 -19.22 14.19 -7.79
C PHE A 252 -20.01 12.94 -8.20
N LEU A 253 -21.03 13.11 -9.04
CA LEU A 253 -21.99 12.09 -9.45
C LEU A 253 -22.61 11.30 -8.28
N ALA A 254 -22.99 11.98 -7.19
CA ALA A 254 -23.62 11.33 -6.06
C ALA A 254 -25.00 10.77 -6.43
N ASP A 255 -25.88 11.59 -6.98
CA ASP A 255 -27.28 11.21 -7.22
C ASP A 255 -27.42 10.17 -8.33
N GLU A 256 -26.57 10.26 -9.36
CA GLU A 256 -26.58 9.40 -10.55
C GLU A 256 -25.98 8.00 -10.29
N VAL A 257 -25.14 7.86 -9.24
CA VAL A 257 -24.41 6.61 -8.93
C VAL A 257 -24.82 6.03 -7.56
N GLY A 258 -25.99 6.43 -7.04
CA GLY A 258 -26.64 5.79 -5.91
C GLY A 258 -26.36 6.39 -4.52
N GLY A 259 -26.15 7.71 -4.46
CA GLY A 259 -26.22 8.52 -3.24
C GLY A 259 -25.15 8.29 -2.18
N ASN A 260 -24.07 7.56 -2.51
CA ASN A 260 -23.08 7.10 -1.54
C ASN A 260 -21.75 7.87 -1.67
N ASP A 261 -21.30 8.46 -0.55
CA ASP A 261 -20.08 9.28 -0.46
C ASP A 261 -18.80 8.46 -0.15
N TYR A 262 -18.92 7.15 0.03
CA TYR A 262 -17.84 6.32 0.55
C TYR A 262 -16.97 5.67 -0.53
N ILE A 263 -15.67 5.94 -0.41
CA ILE A 263 -14.57 5.18 -1.03
C ILE A 263 -13.52 4.84 0.04
N HIS A 264 -12.87 3.68 -0.08
CA HIS A 264 -11.80 3.24 0.84
C HIS A 264 -10.45 3.89 0.46
N ALA A 265 -10.41 5.22 0.59
CA ALA A 265 -9.27 6.08 0.27
C ALA A 265 -9.09 7.16 1.33
N ASN A 266 -7.84 7.46 1.69
CA ASN A 266 -7.50 8.52 2.64
C ASN A 266 -6.53 9.52 2.00
N ARG A 267 -6.73 10.81 2.24
CA ARG A 267 -5.77 11.87 1.92
C ARG A 267 -4.58 11.80 2.88
N VAL A 268 -3.40 12.15 2.38
CA VAL A 268 -2.15 12.18 3.15
C VAL A 268 -1.44 13.50 2.83
N ASP A 269 -1.58 14.44 3.74
CA ASP A 269 -0.93 15.74 3.72
C ASP A 269 0.16 15.74 4.81
N TYR A 270 1.43 15.96 4.44
CA TYR A 270 2.58 15.96 5.36
C TYR A 270 3.36 17.29 5.20
N PRO A 271 3.88 17.92 6.27
CA PRO A 271 4.37 19.30 6.18
C PRO A 271 5.51 19.56 5.21
N SER A 272 6.40 18.59 4.97
CA SER A 272 7.51 18.70 4.01
C SER A 272 7.12 18.30 2.58
N PHE A 273 5.91 17.78 2.34
CA PHE A 273 5.47 17.45 0.99
C PHE A 273 5.25 18.69 0.12
N LYS A 274 5.60 18.55 -1.16
CA LYS A 274 5.29 19.51 -2.22
C LYS A 274 4.03 19.12 -3.00
N SER A 275 3.74 17.81 -3.10
CA SER A 275 2.51 17.26 -3.66
C SER A 275 1.56 16.73 -2.57
N ARG A 276 0.26 16.69 -2.85
CA ARG A 276 -0.71 15.99 -2.00
C ARG A 276 -0.88 14.55 -2.47
N TYR A 277 -1.12 13.61 -1.55
CA TYR A 277 -1.28 12.20 -1.89
C TYR A 277 -2.61 11.62 -1.42
N ILE A 278 -3.12 10.63 -2.14
CA ILE A 278 -4.31 9.86 -1.78
C ILE A 278 -3.95 8.38 -1.81
N LEU A 279 -4.06 7.70 -0.66
CA LEU A 279 -3.79 6.27 -0.54
C LEU A 279 -5.11 5.52 -0.52
N THR A 280 -5.33 4.67 -1.53
CA THR A 280 -6.57 3.89 -1.72
C THR A 280 -6.29 2.40 -1.83
N GLN A 281 -7.28 1.56 -1.50
CA GLN A 281 -7.26 0.16 -1.92
C GLN A 281 -7.26 0.04 -3.46
N GLY A 282 -6.77 -1.09 -3.98
CA GLY A 282 -6.95 -1.45 -5.38
C GLY A 282 -8.43 -1.64 -5.71
N PRO A 283 -9.00 -0.92 -6.70
CA PRO A 283 -10.41 -0.98 -7.04
C PRO A 283 -10.97 -2.40 -7.13
N ARG A 284 -12.18 -2.60 -6.62
CA ARG A 284 -13.01 -3.79 -6.83
C ARG A 284 -13.98 -3.54 -7.97
N LYS A 285 -14.46 -4.60 -8.65
CA LYS A 285 -15.50 -4.52 -9.71
C LYS A 285 -16.65 -3.57 -9.36
N ASN A 286 -17.17 -3.64 -8.13
CA ASN A 286 -18.27 -2.80 -7.63
C ASN A 286 -17.86 -1.40 -7.10
N THR A 287 -16.62 -0.98 -7.32
CA THR A 287 -16.06 0.32 -6.88
C THR A 287 -15.18 0.98 -7.97
N VAL A 288 -15.12 0.43 -9.18
CA VAL A 288 -14.37 1.01 -10.31
C VAL A 288 -14.88 2.41 -10.63
N ILE A 289 -16.20 2.61 -10.66
CA ILE A 289 -16.77 3.93 -10.88
C ILE A 289 -16.44 4.89 -9.73
N ASP A 290 -16.49 4.45 -8.47
CA ASP A 290 -16.17 5.31 -7.32
C ASP A 290 -14.71 5.77 -7.36
N PHE A 291 -13.79 4.91 -7.80
CA PHE A 291 -12.39 5.29 -8.04
C PHE A 291 -12.27 6.40 -9.10
N TRP A 292 -12.99 6.31 -10.22
CA TRP A 292 -12.96 7.38 -11.23
C TRP A 292 -13.73 8.64 -10.83
N ARG A 293 -14.80 8.51 -10.03
CA ARG A 293 -15.45 9.66 -9.37
C ARG A 293 -14.44 10.40 -8.48
N MET A 294 -13.64 9.68 -7.70
CA MET A 294 -12.55 10.24 -6.90
C MET A 294 -11.50 10.96 -7.77
N VAL A 295 -10.95 10.28 -8.79
CA VAL A 295 -9.91 10.86 -9.68
C VAL A 295 -10.41 12.15 -10.35
N TRP A 296 -11.67 12.15 -10.82
CA TRP A 296 -12.28 13.36 -11.40
C TRP A 296 -12.48 14.48 -10.38
N GLN A 297 -13.04 14.16 -9.21
CA GLN A 297 -13.34 15.13 -8.15
C GLN A 297 -12.08 15.79 -7.60
N GLU A 298 -11.08 14.99 -7.25
CA GLU A 298 -9.83 15.46 -6.64
C GLU A 298 -8.88 16.11 -7.68
N LYS A 299 -9.28 16.12 -8.96
CA LYS A 299 -8.51 16.65 -10.11
C LYS A 299 -7.14 15.98 -10.28
N THR A 300 -7.04 14.69 -9.94
CA THR A 300 -5.80 13.92 -10.02
C THR A 300 -5.30 13.81 -11.48
N SER A 301 -4.04 14.20 -11.71
CA SER A 301 -3.35 13.99 -13.00
C SER A 301 -2.43 12.77 -13.03
N VAL A 302 -2.09 12.18 -11.87
CA VAL A 302 -1.19 11.02 -11.79
C VAL A 302 -1.73 9.92 -10.87
N ILE A 303 -1.71 8.68 -11.37
CA ILE A 303 -2.02 7.46 -10.62
C ILE A 303 -0.78 6.55 -10.58
N VAL A 304 -0.43 6.03 -9.40
CA VAL A 304 0.62 5.02 -9.21
C VAL A 304 0.01 3.72 -8.69
N MET A 305 0.15 2.66 -9.48
CA MET A 305 -0.34 1.31 -9.21
C MET A 305 0.83 0.36 -8.93
N LEU A 306 1.02 0.02 -7.65
CA LEU A 306 2.15 -0.81 -7.19
C LEU A 306 1.83 -2.31 -7.11
N CYS A 307 0.89 -2.81 -7.91
CA CYS A 307 0.55 -4.24 -7.93
C CYS A 307 0.08 -4.74 -9.29
N GLN A 308 0.06 -6.06 -9.45
CA GLN A 308 -0.62 -6.71 -10.57
C GLN A 308 -2.13 -6.79 -10.29
N LEU A 309 -2.95 -7.17 -11.29
CA LEU A 309 -4.38 -7.43 -11.05
C LEU A 309 -4.57 -8.71 -10.21
N VAL A 310 -3.75 -9.73 -10.48
CA VAL A 310 -3.74 -11.03 -9.82
C VAL A 310 -2.29 -11.34 -9.46
N GLU A 311 -2.04 -11.84 -8.25
CA GLU A 311 -0.71 -12.32 -7.85
C GLU A 311 -0.87 -13.71 -7.21
N GLY A 312 -0.18 -14.71 -7.77
CA GLY A 312 -0.51 -16.11 -7.53
C GLY A 312 -1.96 -16.39 -7.95
N SER A 313 -2.77 -16.94 -7.05
CA SER A 313 -4.20 -17.22 -7.27
C SER A 313 -5.16 -16.15 -6.72
N ARG A 314 -4.67 -14.98 -6.28
CA ARG A 314 -5.49 -13.97 -5.58
C ARG A 314 -5.61 -12.67 -6.36
N GLU A 315 -6.85 -12.23 -6.62
CA GLU A 315 -7.15 -10.89 -7.13
C GLU A 315 -6.70 -9.81 -6.13
N LYS A 316 -5.83 -8.91 -6.58
CA LYS A 316 -5.32 -7.74 -5.85
C LYS A 316 -6.01 -6.46 -6.28
N CYS A 317 -6.32 -6.36 -7.57
CA CYS A 317 -6.99 -5.21 -8.16
C CYS A 317 -7.87 -5.69 -9.29
N SER A 318 -9.10 -5.18 -9.38
CA SER A 318 -9.91 -5.35 -10.58
C SER A 318 -9.35 -4.44 -11.67
N GLU A 319 -9.55 -4.81 -12.94
CA GLU A 319 -9.23 -3.91 -14.06
C GLU A 319 -10.14 -2.68 -13.99
N TYR A 320 -9.55 -1.50 -13.95
CA TYR A 320 -10.26 -0.22 -13.86
C TYR A 320 -9.90 0.74 -15.01
N TYR A 321 -8.99 0.36 -15.89
CA TYR A 321 -8.58 1.13 -17.06
C TYR A 321 -8.30 0.16 -18.22
N PRO A 322 -8.47 0.56 -19.49
CA PRO A 322 -8.10 -0.27 -20.63
C PRO A 322 -6.57 -0.47 -20.68
N LYS A 323 -6.10 -1.71 -20.65
CA LYS A 323 -4.64 -2.00 -20.70
C LYS A 323 -4.02 -1.66 -22.04
N GLU A 324 -4.67 -2.10 -23.12
CA GLU A 324 -4.22 -1.81 -24.49
C GLU A 324 -4.58 -0.37 -24.88
N SER A 325 -3.79 0.24 -25.76
CA SER A 325 -4.12 1.54 -26.35
C SER A 325 -5.27 1.43 -27.36
N GLY A 326 -6.19 2.39 -27.35
CA GLY A 326 -7.35 2.49 -28.23
C GLY A 326 -8.70 2.24 -27.55
N PRO A 327 -8.93 1.10 -26.86
CA PRO A 327 -10.21 0.80 -26.23
C PRO A 327 -10.65 1.82 -25.18
N THR A 328 -11.96 1.99 -25.04
CA THR A 328 -12.59 2.89 -24.05
C THR A 328 -13.44 2.10 -23.06
N MET A 329 -13.18 2.27 -21.77
CA MET A 329 -14.04 1.79 -20.69
C MET A 329 -15.15 2.81 -20.41
N LEU A 330 -16.41 2.36 -20.43
CA LEU A 330 -17.58 3.17 -20.11
C LEU A 330 -18.07 2.83 -18.70
N LEU A 331 -18.31 3.85 -17.87
CA LEU A 331 -18.70 3.71 -16.47
C LEU A 331 -19.93 4.57 -16.16
N GLY A 332 -20.83 4.05 -15.31
CA GLY A 332 -22.01 4.78 -14.85
C GLY A 332 -22.91 5.18 -16.00
N ASN A 333 -23.35 4.19 -16.80
CA ASN A 333 -24.16 4.40 -18.00
C ASN A 333 -23.51 5.37 -19.03
N GLY A 334 -22.17 5.46 -19.05
CA GLY A 334 -21.40 6.30 -19.96
C GLY A 334 -21.13 7.73 -19.47
N LEU A 335 -21.53 8.08 -18.24
CA LEU A 335 -21.23 9.36 -17.59
C LEU A 335 -19.73 9.61 -17.42
N ILE A 336 -18.94 8.55 -17.24
CA ILE A 336 -17.48 8.59 -17.25
C ILE A 336 -16.97 7.68 -18.36
N LYS A 337 -16.00 8.16 -19.13
CA LYS A 337 -15.28 7.38 -20.15
C LYS A 337 -13.79 7.43 -19.87
N VAL A 338 -13.11 6.29 -19.97
CA VAL A 338 -11.65 6.19 -19.78
C VAL A 338 -11.07 5.48 -21.00
N THR A 339 -10.28 6.21 -21.79
CA THR A 339 -9.61 5.68 -22.98
C THR A 339 -8.11 5.65 -22.72
N ASN A 340 -7.43 4.54 -23.01
CA ASN A 340 -5.98 4.52 -23.03
C ASN A 340 -5.50 5.02 -24.39
N MET A 341 -4.77 6.15 -24.40
CA MET A 341 -4.33 6.83 -25.62
C MET A 341 -2.97 6.32 -26.11
N SER A 342 -2.11 5.88 -25.19
CA SER A 342 -0.77 5.38 -25.47
C SER A 342 -0.22 4.69 -24.24
N GLN A 343 0.56 3.63 -24.45
CA GLN A 343 1.29 2.93 -23.40
C GLN A 343 2.72 2.65 -23.85
N HIS A 344 3.67 2.73 -22.91
CA HIS A 344 5.05 2.29 -23.10
C HIS A 344 5.59 1.72 -21.78
N THR A 345 6.67 0.95 -21.85
CA THR A 345 7.29 0.32 -20.67
C THR A 345 8.76 0.68 -20.59
N VAL A 346 9.20 1.20 -19.44
CA VAL A 346 10.60 1.53 -19.15
C VAL A 346 10.93 0.97 -17.76
N ASP A 347 12.04 0.25 -17.62
CA ASP A 347 12.56 -0.31 -16.36
C ASP A 347 11.53 -1.14 -15.53
N GLY A 348 10.61 -1.81 -16.21
CA GLY A 348 9.53 -2.60 -15.57
C GLY A 348 8.32 -1.78 -15.13
N VAL A 349 8.30 -0.47 -15.37
CA VAL A 349 7.15 0.42 -15.15
C VAL A 349 6.41 0.62 -16.46
N VAL A 350 5.15 0.19 -16.48
CA VAL A 350 4.21 0.46 -17.58
C VAL A 350 3.61 1.84 -17.36
N THR A 351 3.82 2.75 -18.31
CA THR A 351 3.28 4.12 -18.28
C THR A 351 2.20 4.27 -19.34
N SER A 352 0.98 4.62 -18.93
CA SER A 352 -0.17 4.83 -19.83
C SER A 352 -0.70 6.26 -19.74
N GLN A 353 -1.07 6.85 -20.88
CA GLN A 353 -1.77 8.14 -20.94
C GLN A 353 -3.27 7.88 -21.04
N LEU A 354 -4.01 8.12 -19.95
CA LEU A 354 -5.43 7.83 -19.86
C LEU A 354 -6.24 9.11 -20.08
N LYS A 355 -6.99 9.17 -21.19
CA LYS A 355 -7.97 10.22 -21.45
C LYS A 355 -9.25 9.92 -20.66
N LEU A 356 -9.47 10.72 -19.62
CA LEU A 356 -10.63 10.67 -18.74
C LEU A 356 -11.64 11.73 -19.18
N CYS A 357 -12.83 11.33 -19.60
CA CYS A 357 -13.90 12.22 -20.04
C CYS A 357 -15.12 12.13 -19.14
N HIS A 358 -15.76 13.27 -18.91
CA HIS A 358 -17.09 13.40 -18.32
C HIS A 358 -17.88 14.47 -19.08
N LEU A 359 -19.02 14.07 -19.68
CA LEU A 359 -19.79 14.89 -20.61
C LEU A 359 -18.89 15.48 -21.73
N SER A 360 -18.81 16.81 -21.83
CA SER A 360 -17.96 17.54 -22.77
C SER A 360 -16.56 17.88 -22.25
N SER A 361 -16.26 17.58 -20.97
CA SER A 361 -14.98 17.88 -20.35
C SER A 361 -14.05 16.67 -20.39
N GLU A 362 -12.77 16.89 -20.69
CA GLU A 362 -11.74 15.85 -20.72
C GLU A 362 -10.48 16.27 -19.97
N ARG A 363 -9.72 15.28 -19.50
CA ARG A 363 -8.40 15.43 -18.86
C ARG A 363 -7.51 14.25 -19.22
N ILE A 364 -6.21 14.48 -19.29
CA ILE A 364 -5.21 13.41 -19.35
C ILE A 364 -4.77 13.06 -17.93
N VAL A 365 -4.73 11.76 -17.64
CA VAL A 365 -4.23 11.19 -16.38
C VAL A 365 -3.08 10.24 -16.73
N THR A 366 -1.88 10.54 -16.26
CA THR A 366 -0.73 9.64 -16.40
C THR A 366 -0.86 8.52 -15.37
N HIS A 367 -0.76 7.28 -15.84
CA HIS A 367 -0.86 6.07 -15.02
C HIS A 367 0.46 5.31 -15.07
N TYR A 368 1.09 5.14 -13.90
CA TYR A 368 2.29 4.35 -13.72
C TYR A 368 1.93 3.03 -13.02
N GLN A 369 2.10 1.89 -13.69
CA GLN A 369 1.98 0.57 -13.08
C GLN A 369 3.35 -0.09 -12.93
N TRP A 370 3.71 -0.43 -11.69
CA TRP A 370 4.90 -1.23 -11.41
C TRP A 370 4.50 -2.59 -10.83
N THR A 371 4.84 -3.66 -11.55
CA THR A 371 4.38 -5.03 -11.29
C THR A 371 5.38 -5.90 -10.55
N GLU A 372 6.64 -5.46 -10.43
CA GLU A 372 7.75 -6.25 -9.87
C GLU A 372 7.88 -6.12 -8.35
N TRP A 373 7.11 -5.24 -7.69
CA TRP A 373 7.11 -5.14 -6.23
C TRP A 373 6.28 -6.30 -5.63
N PRO A 374 6.88 -7.27 -4.92
CA PRO A 374 6.18 -8.43 -4.37
C PRO A 374 5.25 -8.09 -3.20
N ASP A 375 4.30 -8.99 -2.88
CA ASP A 375 3.38 -8.79 -1.76
C ASP A 375 4.03 -9.10 -0.41
N TYR A 376 3.72 -8.30 0.62
CA TYR A 376 4.25 -8.38 1.98
C TYR A 376 5.77 -8.18 2.16
N THR A 377 6.58 -8.39 1.12
CA THR A 377 8.01 -8.08 1.07
C THR A 377 8.27 -6.76 0.32
N VAL A 378 9.45 -6.66 -0.28
CA VAL A 378 10.06 -5.48 -0.88
C VAL A 378 10.68 -5.88 -2.24
N PRO A 379 10.93 -4.93 -3.15
CA PRO A 379 11.60 -5.21 -4.41
C PRO A 379 13.02 -5.77 -4.21
N ASP A 380 13.63 -6.28 -5.28
CA ASP A 380 15.06 -6.57 -5.31
C ASP A 380 15.88 -5.31 -4.93
N SER A 381 17.02 -5.47 -4.26
CA SER A 381 17.84 -4.34 -3.80
C SER A 381 18.33 -3.43 -4.95
N LYS A 382 18.38 -3.96 -6.18
CA LYS A 382 18.74 -3.20 -7.40
C LYS A 382 17.59 -2.32 -7.93
N LYS A 383 16.39 -2.38 -7.32
CA LYS A 383 15.18 -1.66 -7.77
C LYS A 383 14.90 -0.36 -7.01
N SER A 384 15.79 0.10 -6.13
CA SER A 384 15.72 1.45 -5.53
C SER A 384 15.63 2.55 -6.59
N GLU A 385 16.33 2.38 -7.72
CA GLU A 385 16.26 3.28 -8.89
C GLU A 385 14.85 3.42 -9.49
N THR A 386 14.09 2.31 -9.57
CA THR A 386 12.69 2.35 -10.03
C THR A 386 11.81 3.15 -9.07
N ILE A 387 12.09 3.09 -7.76
CA ILE A 387 11.41 3.94 -6.76
C ILE A 387 11.77 5.41 -7.00
N PHE A 388 13.04 5.75 -7.21
CA PHE A 388 13.46 7.15 -7.46
C PHE A 388 12.80 7.73 -8.71
N LYS A 389 12.73 6.96 -9.80
CA LYS A 389 12.03 7.34 -11.04
C LYS A 389 10.55 7.62 -10.79
N ILE A 390 9.84 6.73 -10.09
CA ILE A 390 8.43 6.95 -9.71
C ILE A 390 8.29 8.21 -8.85
N LEU A 391 9.14 8.39 -7.82
CA LEU A 391 9.09 9.54 -6.93
C LEU A 391 9.32 10.86 -7.66
N ARG A 392 10.33 10.93 -8.56
CA ARG A 392 10.57 12.10 -9.41
C ARG A 392 9.32 12.55 -10.16
N HIS A 393 8.59 11.61 -10.77
CA HIS A 393 7.38 11.92 -11.54
C HIS A 393 6.15 12.29 -10.69
N ILE A 394 6.18 12.14 -9.36
CA ILE A 394 5.04 12.43 -8.46
C ILE A 394 5.31 13.45 -7.35
N ARG A 395 6.55 13.91 -7.19
CA ARG A 395 6.99 14.83 -6.13
C ARG A 395 6.55 16.28 -6.36
N TRP A 396 6.51 16.71 -7.62
CA TRP A 396 6.34 18.09 -8.05
C TRP A 396 4.97 18.36 -8.72
N ARG A 397 3.90 17.70 -8.26
CA ARG A 397 2.56 17.78 -8.85
C ARG A 397 1.61 18.67 -8.03
N ASN A 398 1.09 19.72 -8.68
CA ASN A 398 0.12 20.66 -8.10
C ASN A 398 -1.26 20.03 -7.80
N THR A 399 -1.55 18.86 -8.38
CA THR A 399 -2.78 18.07 -8.16
C THR A 399 -2.51 16.86 -7.28
N PRO A 400 -3.48 16.38 -6.47
CA PRO A 400 -3.33 15.17 -5.67
C PRO A 400 -2.96 13.94 -6.50
N VAL A 401 -1.90 13.22 -6.09
CA VAL A 401 -1.46 11.98 -6.71
C VAL A 401 -2.14 10.80 -6.03
N VAL A 402 -2.78 9.92 -6.79
CA VAL A 402 -3.39 8.69 -6.25
C VAL A 402 -2.37 7.56 -6.26
N VAL A 403 -2.12 6.95 -5.09
CA VAL A 403 -1.21 5.81 -4.95
C VAL A 403 -1.96 4.62 -4.37
N HIS A 404 -1.87 3.47 -5.03
CA HIS A 404 -2.51 2.25 -4.58
C HIS A 404 -1.68 0.99 -4.79
N CYS A 405 -2.07 -0.08 -4.11
CA CYS A 405 -1.65 -1.44 -4.36
C CYS A 405 -2.89 -2.34 -4.23
N SER A 406 -2.82 -3.48 -3.55
CA SER A 406 -4.02 -4.24 -3.19
C SER A 406 -4.80 -3.58 -2.03
N ALA A 407 -4.17 -3.47 -0.85
CA ALA A 407 -4.80 -2.90 0.35
C ALA A 407 -4.65 -1.37 0.47
N GLY A 408 -3.72 -0.77 -0.28
CA GLY A 408 -3.40 0.66 -0.17
C GLY A 408 -2.68 1.03 1.12
N ILE A 409 -1.91 0.12 1.72
CA ILE A 409 -1.21 0.35 3.00
C ILE A 409 0.24 -0.18 3.03
N GLY A 410 0.54 -1.34 2.44
CA GLY A 410 1.89 -1.94 2.44
C GLY A 410 2.84 -1.20 1.51
N ARG A 411 2.90 -1.62 0.23
CA ARG A 411 3.72 -0.99 -0.83
C ARG A 411 3.46 0.52 -0.95
N SER A 412 2.18 0.93 -1.00
CA SER A 412 1.78 2.34 -1.05
C SER A 412 2.22 3.16 0.15
N GLY A 413 2.14 2.59 1.36
CA GLY A 413 2.63 3.27 2.56
C GLY A 413 4.16 3.33 2.62
N THR A 414 4.85 2.31 2.09
CA THR A 414 6.31 2.27 2.00
C THR A 414 6.83 3.34 1.04
N LEU A 415 6.28 3.42 -0.19
CA LEU A 415 6.63 4.45 -1.17
C LEU A 415 6.45 5.87 -0.59
N ILE A 416 5.33 6.10 0.08
CA ILE A 416 5.00 7.42 0.63
C ILE A 416 5.82 7.75 1.87
N ALA A 417 6.17 6.76 2.71
CA ALA A 417 7.09 6.98 3.83
C ALA A 417 8.54 7.22 3.39
N ILE A 418 8.98 6.64 2.26
CA ILE A 418 10.25 7.00 1.61
C ILE A 418 10.19 8.47 1.16
N GLU A 419 9.11 8.89 0.50
CA GLU A 419 8.94 10.29 0.07
C GLU A 419 8.93 11.26 1.27
N MET A 420 8.28 10.91 2.38
CA MET A 420 8.32 11.71 3.62
C MET A 420 9.75 11.90 4.11
N CYS A 421 10.57 10.84 4.10
CA CYS A 421 11.96 10.91 4.55
C CYS A 421 12.85 11.71 3.57
N LEU A 422 12.65 11.56 2.26
CA LEU A 422 13.36 12.33 1.25
C LEU A 422 12.98 13.83 1.30
N MET A 423 11.71 14.14 1.54
CA MET A 423 11.26 15.53 1.74
C MET A 423 11.75 16.13 3.05
N ASP A 424 11.87 15.34 4.12
CA ASP A 424 12.52 15.78 5.36
C ASP A 424 14.00 16.15 5.10
N CYS A 425 14.76 15.33 4.35
CA CYS A 425 16.14 15.67 3.95
C CYS A 425 16.22 17.00 3.20
N LEU A 426 15.30 17.22 2.25
CA LEU A 426 15.26 18.46 1.45
C LEU A 426 14.93 19.70 2.31
N HIS A 427 14.22 19.53 3.43
CA HIS A 427 13.91 20.60 4.40
C HIS A 427 14.93 20.69 5.55
N SER A 428 16.18 20.24 5.32
CA SER A 428 17.28 20.25 6.30
C SER A 428 17.13 19.34 7.53
N GLU A 429 16.17 18.41 7.56
CA GLU A 429 15.96 17.51 8.70
C GLU A 429 16.60 16.13 8.45
N VAL A 430 17.27 15.55 9.46
CA VAL A 430 17.66 14.13 9.39
C VAL A 430 16.38 13.29 9.53
N PRO A 431 16.03 12.44 8.54
CA PRO A 431 14.72 11.81 8.50
C PRO A 431 14.55 10.75 9.58
N GLN A 432 13.45 10.87 10.32
CA GLN A 432 13.10 9.95 11.39
C GLN A 432 12.00 9.00 10.89
N VAL A 433 12.38 7.81 10.40
CA VAL A 433 11.46 6.82 9.81
C VAL A 433 10.29 6.47 10.75
N SER A 434 10.55 6.33 12.05
CA SER A 434 9.50 6.12 13.05
C SER A 434 8.53 7.30 13.13
N ARG A 435 8.99 8.55 13.05
CA ARG A 435 8.12 9.75 13.00
C ARG A 435 7.24 9.74 11.75
N ALA A 436 7.83 9.53 10.58
CA ALA A 436 7.10 9.50 9.30
C ALA A 436 6.00 8.43 9.30
N VAL A 437 6.32 7.18 9.70
CA VAL A 437 5.35 6.09 9.72
C VAL A 437 4.29 6.26 10.82
N ARG A 438 4.64 6.84 11.99
CA ARG A 438 3.65 7.23 13.02
C ARG A 438 2.68 8.28 12.50
N PHE A 439 3.18 9.31 11.83
CA PHE A 439 2.33 10.33 11.20
C PHE A 439 1.40 9.70 10.17
N LEU A 440 1.96 8.88 9.26
CA LEU A 440 1.19 8.22 8.21
C LEU A 440 0.07 7.36 8.80
N ARG A 441 0.32 6.56 9.86
CA ARG A 441 -0.72 5.75 10.52
C ARG A 441 -1.77 6.55 11.29
N LEU A 442 -1.43 7.72 11.86
CA LEU A 442 -2.33 8.53 12.70
C LEU A 442 -3.13 9.59 11.93
N LYS A 443 -2.60 10.09 10.82
CA LYS A 443 -3.15 11.24 10.09
C LYS A 443 -3.50 10.92 8.63
N GLY A 444 -2.68 10.10 7.98
CA GLY A 444 -2.88 9.70 6.60
C GLY A 444 -3.74 8.44 6.47
N ARG A 445 -3.09 7.28 6.54
CA ARG A 445 -3.62 5.95 6.22
C ARG A 445 -3.29 4.96 7.34
N SER A 446 -4.32 4.49 8.06
CA SER A 446 -4.17 3.50 9.14
C SER A 446 -3.47 2.22 8.67
N GLN A 447 -2.68 1.61 9.57
CA GLN A 447 -1.94 0.36 9.32
C GLN A 447 -0.93 0.41 8.15
N ALA A 448 -0.57 1.60 7.65
CA ALA A 448 0.49 1.77 6.66
C ALA A 448 1.80 1.06 7.09
N ILE A 449 2.49 0.47 6.11
CA ILE A 449 3.66 -0.42 6.27
C ILE A 449 3.27 -1.69 7.02
N GLN A 450 3.26 -2.84 6.33
CA GLN A 450 2.66 -4.08 6.83
C GLN A 450 3.66 -5.06 7.47
N SER A 451 4.91 -5.05 7.03
CA SER A 451 5.97 -5.95 7.53
C SER A 451 7.19 -5.17 8.00
N VAL A 452 8.01 -5.81 8.85
CA VAL A 452 9.27 -5.23 9.34
C VAL A 452 10.23 -4.96 8.18
N VAL A 453 10.29 -5.83 7.17
CA VAL A 453 11.15 -5.62 5.99
C VAL A 453 10.73 -4.39 5.17
N GLN A 454 9.41 -4.13 5.04
CA GLN A 454 8.92 -2.89 4.43
C GLN A 454 9.31 -1.65 5.25
N TYR A 455 9.34 -1.76 6.58
CA TYR A 455 9.79 -0.69 7.48
C TYR A 455 11.30 -0.44 7.39
N MET A 456 12.10 -1.49 7.19
CA MET A 456 13.55 -1.40 6.95
C MET A 456 13.87 -0.84 5.56
N ALA A 457 13.09 -1.20 4.53
CA ALA A 457 13.29 -0.71 3.17
C ALA A 457 13.15 0.81 3.05
N ILE A 458 12.37 1.48 3.93
CA ILE A 458 12.34 2.94 3.98
C ILE A 458 13.75 3.49 4.26
N ARG A 459 14.49 2.91 5.21
CA ARG A 459 15.87 3.28 5.49
C ARG A 459 16.78 2.94 4.30
N LYS A 460 16.75 1.70 3.81
CA LYS A 460 17.62 1.25 2.72
C LYS A 460 17.46 2.11 1.47
N VAL A 461 16.24 2.41 1.04
CA VAL A 461 15.99 3.19 -0.18
C VAL A 461 16.39 4.67 -0.01
N VAL A 462 16.26 5.24 1.19
CA VAL A 462 16.80 6.58 1.47
C VAL A 462 18.33 6.58 1.48
N LEU A 463 18.98 5.55 2.03
CA LEU A 463 20.44 5.42 1.96
C LEU A 463 20.92 5.23 0.51
N ASP A 464 20.21 4.41 -0.28
CA ASP A 464 20.50 4.20 -1.70
C ASP A 464 20.37 5.51 -2.50
N PHE A 465 19.41 6.38 -2.16
CA PHE A 465 19.33 7.72 -2.77
C PHE A 465 20.58 8.52 -2.48
N GLY A 466 21.10 8.45 -1.25
CA GLY A 466 22.35 9.08 -0.84
C GLY A 466 23.57 8.56 -1.61
N ILE A 467 23.65 7.25 -1.85
CA ILE A 467 24.72 6.65 -2.67
C ILE A 467 24.59 7.08 -4.14
N THR A 468 23.42 6.90 -4.76
CA THR A 468 23.20 7.25 -6.19
C THR A 468 23.55 8.71 -6.49
N HIS A 469 23.35 9.62 -5.52
CA HIS A 469 23.65 11.04 -5.67
C HIS A 469 25.02 11.45 -5.11
N ASN A 470 25.91 10.51 -4.73
CA ASN A 470 27.24 10.71 -4.15
C ASN A 470 27.26 11.67 -2.94
N LEU A 471 26.28 11.46 -2.03
CA LEU A 471 26.13 12.14 -0.74
C LEU A 471 26.69 11.32 0.43
N ILE A 472 26.66 9.99 0.32
CA ILE A 472 27.21 9.00 1.25
C ILE A 472 27.76 7.80 0.49
N ASP A 473 28.52 6.97 1.19
CA ASP A 473 29.22 5.81 0.65
C ASP A 473 28.61 4.53 1.26
N SER A 474 28.71 3.39 0.57
CA SER A 474 28.20 2.10 1.07
C SER A 474 28.81 1.67 2.41
N GLU A 475 30.04 2.11 2.64
CA GLU A 475 30.91 1.86 3.77
C GLU A 475 30.48 2.63 5.04
N ASP A 476 29.53 3.58 4.93
CA ASP A 476 28.98 4.30 6.09
C ASP A 476 28.00 3.46 6.93
N PHE A 477 27.46 2.35 6.37
CA PHE A 477 26.42 1.54 7.02
C PHE A 477 26.48 0.01 6.73
N PRO A 478 27.66 -0.64 6.80
CA PRO A 478 27.84 -2.04 6.41
C PRO A 478 27.02 -3.03 7.26
N SER A 479 26.87 -2.76 8.57
CA SER A 479 26.08 -3.59 9.48
C SER A 479 24.58 -3.50 9.14
N PHE A 480 24.08 -2.29 8.89
CA PHE A 480 22.68 -2.11 8.46
C PHE A 480 22.38 -2.76 7.10
N SER A 481 23.29 -2.68 6.12
CA SER A 481 23.07 -3.31 4.81
C SER A 481 22.99 -4.84 4.94
N SER A 482 23.91 -5.44 5.69
CA SER A 482 23.92 -6.87 5.99
C SER A 482 22.64 -7.32 6.72
N LEU A 483 22.24 -6.57 7.74
CA LEU A 483 21.01 -6.79 8.52
C LEU A 483 19.75 -6.74 7.64
N TYR A 484 19.70 -5.80 6.70
CA TYR A 484 18.60 -5.65 5.75
C TYR A 484 18.53 -6.84 4.78
N GLU A 485 19.64 -7.22 4.17
CA GLU A 485 19.68 -8.32 3.19
C GLU A 485 19.28 -9.67 3.81
N GLU A 486 19.77 -9.99 5.00
CA GLU A 486 19.36 -11.19 5.74
C GLU A 486 17.85 -11.16 6.09
N SER A 487 17.34 -10.00 6.54
CA SER A 487 15.92 -9.82 6.85
C SER A 487 15.02 -10.00 5.61
N VAL A 488 15.42 -9.47 4.46
CA VAL A 488 14.74 -9.66 3.17
C VAL A 488 14.73 -11.13 2.79
N HIS A 489 15.88 -11.81 2.88
CA HIS A 489 16.01 -13.22 2.53
C HIS A 489 15.12 -14.13 3.39
N ILE A 490 15.11 -13.91 4.73
CA ILE A 490 14.24 -14.65 5.65
C ILE A 490 12.76 -14.45 5.31
N ALA A 491 12.35 -13.21 4.98
CA ALA A 491 10.96 -12.91 4.63
C ALA A 491 10.52 -13.55 3.31
N GLN A 492 11.38 -13.52 2.28
CA GLN A 492 11.13 -14.18 0.99
C GLN A 492 10.97 -15.69 1.16
N GLN A 493 11.90 -16.36 1.87
CA GLN A 493 11.77 -17.79 2.20
C GLN A 493 10.49 -18.11 2.99
N THR A 494 10.03 -17.20 3.84
CA THR A 494 8.83 -17.39 4.69
C THR A 494 7.53 -17.24 3.89
N LEU A 495 7.56 -16.56 2.73
CA LEU A 495 6.41 -16.48 1.81
C LEU A 495 6.31 -17.66 0.83
N GLN A 496 7.42 -18.36 0.58
CA GLN A 496 7.47 -19.56 -0.26
C GLN A 496 6.99 -20.83 0.46
N LYS A 497 6.78 -20.76 1.78
CA LYS A 497 6.30 -21.84 2.67
C LYS A 497 4.87 -21.60 3.14
#